data_AF-A0A7C1SBF4-F1
#
_entry.id   AF-A0A7C1SBF4-F1
#
_cell.length_a   1.000
_cell.length_b   1.000
_cell.length_c   1.000
_cell.angle_alpha   90.00
_cell.angle_beta   90.00
_cell.angle_gamma   90.00
#
_symmetry.space_group_name_H-M   'P 1'
#
loop_
_entity.id
_entity.type
_entity.pdbx_description
1 polymer ?
#
loop_
_entity_poly.entity_id
_entity_poly.type
_entity_poly.pdbx_seq_one_letter_code
_entity_poly.pdbx_strand_id
1 'polypeptide(L)'
;MSESILLYIKNMLADLIYLNGVIATELIKVTENTATIRHGEEFLNKTTCLAEHNQINKRVIEILKKYQETSELAGLDSHVLNHKTE
;
A
#
# COMPACT_ATOMS: atom_id res chain seq x y z
N MET A 1 27.40 -9.14 -17.54
CA MET A 1 26.15 -8.38 -17.79
C MET A 1 26.51 -6.91 -17.61
N SER A 2 26.22 -6.02 -18.57
CA SER A 2 26.64 -4.62 -18.48
C SER A 2 25.92 -3.92 -17.31
N GLU A 3 26.58 -2.95 -16.68
CA GLU A 3 25.98 -2.13 -15.59
C GLU A 3 24.66 -1.47 -16.03
N SER A 4 24.53 -1.13 -17.32
CA SER A 4 23.30 -0.59 -17.90
C SER A 4 22.12 -1.57 -17.83
N ILE A 5 22.35 -2.86 -18.05
CA ILE A 5 21.30 -3.89 -17.97
C ILE A 5 20.89 -4.11 -16.51
N LEU A 6 21.85 -4.09 -15.59
CA LEU A 6 21.56 -4.20 -14.16
C LEU A 6 20.70 -3.04 -13.65
N LEU A 7 21.04 -1.81 -14.05
CA LEU A 7 20.26 -0.63 -13.69
C LEU A 7 18.85 -0.69 -14.28
N TYR A 8 18.72 -1.09 -15.55
CA TYR A 8 17.42 -1.26 -16.21
C TYR A 8 16.53 -2.28 -15.48
N ILE A 9 17.08 -3.46 -15.14
CA ILE A 9 16.36 -4.49 -14.40
C ILE A 9 15.96 -3.99 -13.00
N LYS A 10 16.87 -3.29 -12.30
CA LYS A 10 16.57 -2.71 -10.98
C LYS A 10 15.37 -1.76 -11.05
N ASN A 11 15.33 -0.88 -12.03
CA ASN A 11 14.23 0.09 -12.18
C ASN A 11 12.91 -0.62 -12.51
N MET A 12 12.91 -1.59 -13.45
CA MET A 12 11.72 -2.39 -13.73
C MET A 12 11.18 -3.12 -12.48
N LEU A 13 12.08 -3.65 -11.64
CA LEU A 13 11.69 -4.31 -10.40
C LEU A 13 11.13 -3.32 -9.37
N ALA A 14 11.68 -2.12 -9.30
CA ALA A 14 11.15 -1.06 -8.44
C ALA A 14 9.72 -0.70 -8.88
N ASP A 15 9.49 -0.46 -10.17
CA ASP A 15 8.15 -0.16 -10.72
C ASP A 15 7.15 -1.28 -10.40
N LEU A 16 7.58 -2.53 -10.54
CA LEU A 16 6.75 -3.68 -10.22
C LEU A 16 6.42 -3.76 -8.72
N ILE A 17 7.39 -3.48 -7.85
CA ILE A 17 7.17 -3.40 -6.39
C ILE A 17 6.17 -2.30 -6.06
N TYR A 18 6.28 -1.14 -6.71
CA TYR A 18 5.36 -0.02 -6.54
C TYR A 18 3.92 -0.40 -6.92
N LEU A 19 3.71 -0.91 -8.13
CA LEU A 19 2.38 -1.31 -8.60
C LEU A 19 1.76 -2.38 -7.69
N ASN A 20 2.55 -3.37 -7.26
CA ASN A 20 2.05 -4.39 -6.33
C ASN A 20 1.67 -3.80 -4.97
N GLY A 21 2.42 -2.82 -4.48
CA GLY A 21 2.07 -2.10 -3.25
C GLY A 21 0.74 -1.37 -3.37
N VAL A 22 0.55 -0.60 -4.44
CA VAL A 22 -0.72 0.11 -4.71
C VAL A 22 -1.89 -0.87 -4.84
N ILE A 23 -1.74 -1.94 -5.62
CA ILE A 23 -2.78 -2.96 -5.78
C ILE A 23 -3.16 -3.58 -4.43
N ALA A 24 -2.17 -3.91 -3.59
CA ALA A 24 -2.42 -4.49 -2.27
C ALA A 24 -3.24 -3.54 -1.38
N THR A 25 -2.90 -2.25 -1.36
CA THR A 25 -3.62 -1.26 -0.53
C THR A 25 -5.04 -1.00 -1.04
N GLU A 26 -5.24 -0.99 -2.36
CA GLU A 26 -6.58 -0.83 -2.95
C GLU A 26 -7.47 -2.07 -2.75
N LEU A 27 -6.91 -3.28 -2.83
CA LEU A 27 -7.66 -4.52 -2.55
C LEU A 27 -8.15 -4.57 -1.09
N ILE A 28 -7.33 -4.10 -0.15
CA ILE A 28 -7.73 -3.93 1.25
C ILE A 28 -8.94 -2.99 1.34
N LYS A 29 -8.89 -1.83 0.69
CA LYS A 29 -10.01 -0.87 0.69
C LYS A 29 -11.27 -1.42 0.05
N VAL A 30 -11.15 -2.12 -1.07
CA VAL A 30 -12.29 -2.80 -1.71
C VAL A 30 -12.90 -3.84 -0.76
N THR A 31 -12.07 -4.59 -0.04
CA THR A 31 -12.52 -5.59 0.94
C THR A 31 -13.26 -4.94 2.11
N GLU A 32 -12.70 -3.88 2.69
CA GLU A 32 -13.33 -3.09 3.77
C GLU A 32 -14.68 -2.53 3.33
N ASN A 33 -14.72 -1.89 2.16
CA ASN A 33 -15.94 -1.31 1.61
C ASN A 33 -17.00 -2.37 1.33
N THR A 34 -16.62 -3.52 0.78
CA THR A 34 -17.53 -4.63 0.50
C THR A 34 -18.10 -5.23 1.79
N ALA A 35 -17.27 -5.37 2.83
CA ALA A 35 -17.73 -5.84 4.14
C ALA A 35 -18.72 -4.84 4.77
N THR A 36 -18.45 -3.53 4.69
CA THR A 36 -19.36 -2.48 5.14
C THR A 36 -20.69 -2.50 4.40
N ILE A 37 -20.69 -2.64 3.08
CA ILE A 37 -21.93 -2.73 2.29
C ILE A 37 -22.80 -3.90 2.75
N ARG A 38 -22.17 -5.05 3.08
CA ARG A 38 -22.88 -6.26 3.48
C ARG A 38 -23.36 -6.25 4.92
N HIS A 39 -22.56 -5.73 5.85
CA HIS A 39 -22.77 -5.92 7.29
C HIS A 39 -22.97 -4.61 8.06
N GLY A 40 -22.84 -3.44 7.41
CA GLY A 40 -22.85 -2.12 8.02
C GLY A 40 -21.51 -1.71 8.63
N GLU A 41 -21.32 -0.42 8.89
CA GLU A 41 -20.04 0.12 9.42
C GLU A 41 -19.67 -0.44 10.80
N GLU A 42 -20.66 -0.80 11.62
CA GLU A 42 -20.42 -1.42 12.93
C GLU A 42 -19.64 -2.73 12.84
N PHE A 43 -19.73 -3.45 11.72
CA PHE A 43 -19.03 -4.72 11.53
C PHE A 43 -17.50 -4.52 11.50
N LEU A 44 -17.02 -3.50 10.79
CA LEU A 44 -15.59 -3.20 10.73
C LEU A 44 -15.04 -2.80 12.11
N ASN A 45 -15.82 -2.05 12.89
CA ASN A 45 -15.41 -1.58 14.22
C ASN A 45 -15.43 -2.69 15.29
N LYS A 46 -16.20 -3.76 15.07
CA LYS A 46 -16.31 -4.91 16.00
C LYS A 46 -15.31 -6.03 15.71
N THR A 47 -14.54 -5.92 14.62
CA THR A 47 -13.59 -6.95 14.17
C THR A 47 -12.15 -6.43 14.23
N THR A 48 -11.18 -7.34 14.24
CA THR A 48 -9.75 -7.00 14.19
C THR A 48 -9.28 -6.60 12.79
N CYS A 49 -10.13 -6.76 11.76
CA CYS A 49 -9.80 -6.56 10.36
C CYS A 49 -9.17 -5.19 10.10
N LEU A 50 -9.73 -4.11 10.65
CA LEU A 50 -9.19 -2.76 10.43
C LEU A 50 -7.77 -2.60 11.00
N ALA A 51 -7.50 -3.17 12.17
CA ALA A 51 -6.18 -3.11 12.80
C ALA A 51 -5.15 -3.93 12.01
N GLU A 52 -5.53 -5.14 11.57
CA GLU A 52 -4.69 -6.03 10.76
C GLU A 52 -4.39 -5.41 9.39
N HIS A 53 -5.40 -4.89 8.70
CA HIS A 53 -5.24 -4.19 7.43
C HIS A 53 -4.34 -2.97 7.55
N ASN A 54 -4.46 -2.19 8.63
CA ASN A 54 -3.55 -1.08 8.89
C ASN A 54 -2.09 -1.53 9.10
N GLN A 55 -1.85 -2.68 9.72
CA GLN A 55 -0.50 -3.23 9.84
C GLN A 55 0.05 -3.66 8.47
N ILE A 56 -0.78 -4.29 7.63
CA ILE A 56 -0.41 -4.66 6.27
C ILE A 56 -0.08 -3.40 5.44
N ASN A 57 -0.94 -2.38 5.48
CA ASN A 57 -0.72 -1.11 4.80
C ASN A 57 0.61 -0.44 5.22
N LYS A 58 0.90 -0.38 6.53
CA LYS A 58 2.19 0.11 7.02
C LYS A 58 3.35 -0.69 6.44
N ARG A 59 3.25 -2.01 6.44
CA ARG A 59 4.29 -2.89 5.91
C ARG A 59 4.50 -2.70 4.41
N VAL A 60 3.43 -2.51 3.64
CA VAL A 60 3.52 -2.19 2.22
C VAL A 60 4.29 -0.89 2.02
N ILE A 61 3.92 0.19 2.72
CA ILE A 61 4.61 1.48 2.63
C ILE A 61 6.10 1.36 3.01
N GLU A 62 6.44 0.57 4.04
CA GLU A 62 7.84 0.31 4.39
C GLU A 62 8.63 -0.41 3.28
N ILE A 63 8.00 -1.35 2.57
CA ILE A 63 8.62 -2.03 1.42
C ILE A 63 8.84 -1.03 0.30
N LEU A 64 7.82 -0.22 -0.03
CA LEU A 64 7.91 0.79 -1.07
C LEU A 64 9.05 1.78 -0.79
N LYS A 65 9.15 2.30 0.45
CA LYS A 65 10.22 3.22 0.88
C LYS A 65 11.64 2.65 0.75
N LYS A 66 11.81 1.32 0.69
CA LYS A 66 13.13 0.68 0.52
C LYS A 66 13.60 0.65 -0.92
N TYR A 67 12.66 0.55 -1.86
CA TYR A 67 12.96 0.26 -3.26
C TYR A 67 12.62 1.40 -4.22
N GLN A 68 11.86 2.39 -3.76
CA GLN A 68 11.49 3.57 -4.54
C GLN A 68 12.09 4.86 -4.01
N GLU A 69 12.35 5.79 -4.92
CA GLU A 69 12.76 7.15 -4.55
C GLU A 69 11.60 7.89 -3.87
N THR A 70 11.94 8.77 -2.93
CA THR A 70 10.96 9.50 -2.11
C THR A 70 9.96 10.31 -2.94
N SER A 71 10.36 10.79 -4.11
CA SER A 71 9.51 11.55 -5.04
C SER A 71 8.37 10.72 -5.62
N GLU A 72 8.60 9.43 -5.91
CA GLU A 72 7.58 8.53 -6.48
C GLU A 72 6.56 8.05 -5.45
N LEU A 73 6.89 8.18 -4.16
CA LEU A 73 6.01 7.84 -3.05
C LEU A 73 5.24 9.04 -2.50
N ALA A 74 5.47 10.24 -3.04
CA ALA A 74 4.86 11.47 -2.54
C ALA A 74 3.33 11.38 -2.56
N GLY A 75 2.71 11.44 -1.38
CA GLY A 75 1.26 11.40 -1.20
C GLY A 75 0.63 10.01 -1.20
N LEU A 76 1.38 8.95 -1.53
CA LEU A 76 0.87 7.58 -1.43
C LEU A 76 0.78 7.13 0.04
N ASP A 77 1.75 7.53 0.85
CA ASP A 77 1.74 7.22 2.28
C ASP A 77 0.60 7.93 3.02
N SER A 78 0.32 9.19 2.70
CA SER A 78 -0.83 9.93 3.26
C SER A 78 -2.16 9.32 2.82
N HIS A 79 -2.30 8.95 1.54
CA HIS A 79 -3.49 8.27 0.99
C HIS A 79 -3.76 6.92 1.67
N VAL A 80 -2.73 6.08 1.80
CA VAL A 80 -2.87 4.72 2.32
C VAL A 80 -3.04 4.69 3.84
N LEU A 81 -2.29 5.51 4.56
CA LEU A 81 -2.26 5.47 6.03
C LEU A 81 -3.26 6.42 6.68
N ASN A 82 -3.99 7.22 5.90
CA ASN A 82 -4.92 8.22 6.40
C ASN A 82 -4.28 9.07 7.51
N HIS A 83 -3.11 9.65 7.22
CA HIS A 83 -2.55 10.69 8.07
C HIS A 83 -3.50 11.89 8.00
N LYS A 84 -4.54 11.91 8.84
CA LYS A 84 -5.21 13.16 9.19
C LYS A 84 -4.12 14.05 9.73
N THR A 85 -3.78 15.07 8.96
CA THR A 85 -3.08 16.24 9.46
C THR A 85 -4.03 16.86 10.47
N GLU A 86 -3.84 16.51 11.75
CA GLU A 86 -4.34 17.30 12.88
C GLU A 86 -3.62 18.66 12.91
#